data_AF-A0A0D7BI25-F1
#
_entry.id   AF-A0A0D7BI25-F1
#
_cell.length_a   1.000
_cell.length_b   1.000
_cell.length_c   1.000
_cell.angle_alpha   90.00
_cell.angle_beta   90.00
_cell.angle_gamma   90.00
#
_symmetry.space_group_name_H-M   'P 1'
#
loop_
_entity.id
_entity.type
_entity.pdbx_description
1 polymer ?
#
loop_
_entity_poly.entity_id
_entity_poly.type
_entity_poly.pdbx_seq_one_letter_code
_entity_poly.pdbx_strand_id
1 'polypeptide(L)'
;MTSNGSSSSALSEDYIQDAFHNYLKSSLRQAKAERLLDEDILSSAEGDLMITGPALCLYFAALRCTTNPPSVPLPRKRMKSTDSSTSVSSPNGSTSKASYTTSSGSTQREMPIDLSPENCPPAFRGFLSTWSSVVPHIQSMPPEHQHDLARVICNLPPLLPPLASNPDVGVGALAQRLRAVAIEISQRRSFQDRYAGDLQDAIDGTGSRKASFVPPPMYTPSPSPSPQASPARNQYPLPTSSPPRSPTWQEPGRLPEPQPFVGGFSVQAPPALPLHPHHQGYAPSEPSGSHLTVPQSPTSAAHTLDPNLLPAITLIRETLYASLADVLQMHALSLAPLLHDDSPRAYFASVGLAILDVSMNSMVWEGEKDRGHAVGVRGVMGKPLTLELCPEQLKPFMRELCLISEEATAWREKDDELAIAALREGHEPRMPRMDKVRDMLIHGAYGSALESSDSSRRSSVMSNGGSRRGRTPSPQGRTLAFVNRVSALALGMTRLRAFRERQEEVFTILKAVMGL
;
A
#
# COMPACT_ATOMS: atom_id res chain seq x y z
N MET A 1 -4.55 -51.43 7.30
CA MET A 1 -3.46 -51.03 6.39
C MET A 1 -4.07 -50.44 5.13
N THR A 2 -3.58 -49.25 4.76
CA THR A 2 -3.74 -48.45 3.52
C THR A 2 -4.29 -47.05 3.76
N SER A 3 -3.42 -46.23 4.36
CA SER A 3 -3.42 -44.77 4.25
C SER A 3 -3.00 -44.37 2.84
N ASN A 4 -3.92 -43.89 2.01
CA ASN A 4 -3.59 -43.21 0.77
C ASN A 4 -3.32 -41.73 1.06
N GLY A 5 -2.07 -41.41 1.37
CA GLY A 5 -1.56 -40.05 1.41
C GLY A 5 -1.42 -39.49 0.01
N SER A 6 -2.45 -38.79 -0.46
CA SER A 6 -2.31 -37.83 -1.56
C SER A 6 -2.01 -36.48 -0.93
N SER A 7 -0.73 -36.22 -0.66
CA SER A 7 -0.28 -34.86 -0.33
C SER A 7 -0.52 -33.99 -1.56
N SER A 8 -1.60 -33.20 -1.56
CA SER A 8 -1.77 -32.10 -2.50
C SER A 8 -0.53 -31.22 -2.40
N SER A 9 0.30 -31.23 -3.45
CA SER A 9 1.51 -30.42 -3.46
C SER A 9 1.09 -28.96 -3.45
N ALA A 10 1.35 -28.27 -2.34
CA ALA A 10 1.11 -26.84 -2.25
C ALA A 10 1.82 -26.12 -3.42
N LEU A 11 1.17 -25.09 -3.97
CA LEU A 11 1.76 -24.27 -5.01
C LEU A 11 2.94 -23.49 -4.42
N SER A 12 4.01 -23.33 -5.21
CA SER A 12 5.15 -22.49 -4.80
C SER A 12 4.73 -21.02 -4.70
N GLU A 13 5.27 -20.29 -3.74
CA GLU A 13 5.01 -18.87 -3.56
C GLU A 13 5.34 -18.04 -4.81
N ASP A 14 6.47 -18.33 -5.46
CA ASP A 14 6.91 -17.64 -6.69
C ASP A 14 5.87 -17.74 -7.81
N TYR A 15 5.27 -18.93 -7.98
CA TYR A 15 4.22 -19.15 -8.97
C TYR A 15 2.96 -18.32 -8.68
N ILE A 16 2.55 -18.25 -7.41
CA ILE A 16 1.40 -17.45 -6.99
C ILE A 16 1.68 -15.97 -7.25
N GLN A 17 2.87 -15.49 -6.89
CA GLN A 17 3.28 -14.11 -7.13
C GLN A 17 3.30 -13.78 -8.62
N ASP A 18 3.92 -14.64 -9.45
CA ASP A 18 3.92 -14.52 -10.91
C ASP A 18 2.50 -14.43 -11.49
N ALA A 19 1.58 -15.27 -10.99
CA ALA A 19 0.19 -15.24 -11.39
C ALA A 19 -0.47 -13.90 -11.01
N PHE A 20 -0.27 -13.41 -9.78
CA PHE A 20 -0.79 -12.12 -9.33
C PHE A 20 -0.27 -10.95 -10.17
N HIS A 21 1.02 -10.94 -10.53
CA HIS A 21 1.59 -9.91 -11.42
C HIS A 21 0.91 -9.88 -12.80
N ASN A 22 0.67 -11.06 -13.38
CA ASN A 22 -0.04 -11.14 -14.66
C ASN A 22 -1.49 -10.64 -14.56
N TYR A 23 -2.16 -11.00 -13.46
CA TYR A 23 -3.51 -10.51 -13.18
C TYR A 23 -3.53 -9.00 -12.99
N LEU A 24 -2.60 -8.44 -12.20
CA LEU A 24 -2.45 -7.02 -11.94
C LEU A 24 -2.37 -6.21 -13.24
N LYS A 25 -1.53 -6.62 -14.20
CA LYS A 25 -1.43 -5.96 -15.52
C LYS A 25 -2.78 -5.88 -16.23
N SER A 26 -3.52 -6.98 -16.22
CA SER A 26 -4.83 -7.04 -16.88
C SER A 26 -5.87 -6.16 -16.16
N SER A 27 -5.83 -6.14 -14.82
CA SER A 27 -6.73 -5.35 -13.99
C SER A 27 -6.46 -3.85 -14.08
N LEU A 28 -5.20 -3.43 -14.13
CA LEU A 28 -4.84 -2.02 -14.33
C LEU A 28 -5.31 -1.51 -15.71
N ARG A 29 -5.15 -2.32 -16.76
CA ARG A 29 -5.67 -1.98 -18.11
C ARG A 29 -7.18 -1.84 -18.12
N GLN A 30 -7.90 -2.72 -17.42
CA GLN A 30 -9.35 -2.62 -17.30
C GLN A 30 -9.77 -1.38 -16.51
N ALA A 31 -9.14 -1.12 -15.36
CA ALA A 31 -9.43 0.06 -14.54
C ALA A 31 -9.20 1.37 -15.31
N LYS A 32 -8.16 1.42 -16.15
CA LYS A 32 -7.93 2.51 -17.11
C LYS A 32 -9.08 2.62 -18.13
N ALA A 33 -9.48 1.51 -18.74
CA ALA A 33 -10.56 1.48 -19.72
C ALA A 33 -11.92 1.92 -19.12
N GLU A 34 -12.15 1.62 -17.84
CA GLU A 34 -13.34 2.03 -17.09
C GLU A 34 -13.23 3.45 -16.50
N ARG A 35 -12.13 4.19 -16.76
CA ARG A 35 -11.84 5.52 -16.18
C ARG A 35 -11.91 5.56 -14.66
N LEU A 36 -11.55 4.44 -14.02
CA LEU A 36 -11.33 4.38 -12.57
C LEU A 36 -9.95 4.93 -12.20
N LEU A 37 -9.00 4.83 -13.14
CA LEU A 37 -7.64 5.36 -13.02
C LEU A 37 -7.31 6.15 -14.28
N ASP A 38 -6.88 7.41 -14.11
CA ASP A 38 -6.43 8.26 -15.20
C ASP A 38 -4.97 7.96 -15.57
N GLU A 39 -4.54 8.37 -16.77
CA GLU A 39 -3.15 8.19 -17.22
C GLU A 39 -2.15 8.90 -16.30
N ASP A 40 -2.55 10.03 -15.72
CA ASP A 40 -1.72 10.78 -14.77
C ASP A 40 -1.53 10.02 -13.44
N ILE A 41 -2.55 9.29 -12.97
CA ILE A 41 -2.48 8.48 -11.75
C ILE A 41 -1.63 7.22 -11.98
N LEU A 42 -1.76 6.61 -13.17
CA LEU A 42 -0.94 5.47 -13.55
C LEU A 42 0.53 5.86 -13.78
N SER A 43 0.79 7.04 -14.35
CA SER A 43 2.16 7.53 -14.60
C SER A 43 2.83 8.13 -13.36
N SER A 44 2.07 8.70 -12.42
CA SER A 44 2.61 9.20 -11.16
C SER A 44 3.15 8.09 -10.25
N ALA A 45 2.69 6.85 -10.47
CA ALA A 45 3.00 5.69 -9.64
C ALA A 45 2.84 6.04 -8.15
N GLU A 46 1.81 6.81 -7.78
CA GLU A 46 1.61 7.29 -6.41
C GLU A 46 1.51 6.13 -5.40
N GLY A 47 1.85 6.40 -4.14
CA GLY A 47 2.04 5.36 -3.11
C GLY A 47 0.80 4.51 -2.89
N ASP A 48 -0.37 5.08 -3.15
CA ASP A 48 -1.62 4.36 -3.02
C ASP A 48 -1.86 3.35 -4.14
N LEU A 49 -1.25 3.52 -5.32
CA LEU A 49 -1.44 2.58 -6.44
C LEU A 49 -0.89 1.19 -6.11
N MET A 50 0.16 1.12 -5.27
CA MET A 50 0.69 -0.15 -4.76
C MET A 50 -0.37 -0.93 -3.97
N ILE A 51 -1.38 -0.28 -3.42
CA ILE A 51 -2.48 -0.91 -2.68
C ILE A 51 -3.75 -0.99 -3.56
N THR A 52 -4.12 0.11 -4.20
CA THR A 52 -5.29 0.21 -5.08
C THR A 52 -5.21 -0.76 -6.26
N GLY A 53 -4.05 -0.91 -6.90
CA GLY A 53 -3.86 -1.82 -8.03
C GLY A 53 -4.16 -3.28 -7.67
N PRO A 54 -3.49 -3.86 -6.66
CA PRO A 54 -3.79 -5.22 -6.21
C PRO A 54 -5.22 -5.36 -5.64
N ALA A 55 -5.76 -4.33 -4.98
CA ALA A 55 -7.15 -4.36 -4.51
C ALA A 55 -8.16 -4.44 -5.66
N LEU A 56 -7.95 -3.68 -6.74
CA LEU A 56 -8.75 -3.77 -7.98
C LEU A 56 -8.60 -5.14 -8.64
N CYS A 57 -7.39 -5.69 -8.65
CA CYS A 57 -7.14 -7.04 -9.13
C CYS A 57 -7.99 -8.08 -8.38
N LEU A 58 -8.01 -8.01 -7.05
CA LEU A 58 -8.81 -8.90 -6.21
C LEU A 58 -10.31 -8.70 -6.39
N TYR A 59 -10.75 -7.46 -6.59
CA TYR A 59 -12.14 -7.13 -6.90
C TYR A 59 -12.59 -7.74 -8.23
N PHE A 60 -11.82 -7.55 -9.31
CA PHE A 60 -12.16 -8.15 -10.61
C PHE A 60 -12.09 -9.67 -10.58
N ALA A 61 -11.15 -10.26 -9.83
CA ALA A 61 -11.11 -11.69 -9.61
C ALA A 61 -12.37 -12.18 -8.88
N ALA A 62 -12.85 -11.45 -7.87
CA ALA A 62 -14.07 -11.78 -7.13
C ALA A 62 -15.32 -11.78 -8.03
N LEU A 63 -15.47 -10.79 -8.91
CA LEU A 63 -16.60 -10.72 -9.87
C LEU A 63 -16.65 -11.90 -10.85
N ARG A 64 -15.55 -12.64 -10.99
CA ARG A 64 -15.40 -13.75 -11.95
C ARG A 64 -15.28 -15.11 -11.30
N CYS A 65 -15.17 -15.14 -9.99
CA CYS A 65 -15.05 -16.38 -9.25
C CYS A 65 -16.32 -17.21 -9.44
N THR A 66 -16.21 -18.40 -10.01
CA THR A 66 -17.33 -19.33 -10.21
C THR A 66 -17.25 -20.56 -9.32
N THR A 67 -16.28 -20.62 -8.43
CA THR A 67 -15.98 -21.78 -7.58
C THR A 67 -16.61 -21.65 -6.19
N ASN A 68 -16.84 -22.80 -5.55
CA ASN A 68 -17.37 -22.90 -4.20
C ASN A 68 -16.64 -24.04 -3.44
N PRO A 69 -15.79 -23.74 -2.43
CA PRO A 69 -15.47 -22.41 -1.90
C PRO A 69 -14.75 -21.52 -2.93
N PRO A 70 -14.84 -20.18 -2.81
CA PRO A 70 -14.17 -19.26 -3.74
C PRO A 70 -12.66 -19.51 -3.85
N SER A 71 -12.17 -19.61 -5.07
CA SER A 71 -10.77 -19.85 -5.42
C SER A 71 -10.29 -18.85 -6.47
N VAL A 72 -8.98 -18.55 -6.48
CA VAL A 72 -8.40 -17.60 -7.44
C VAL A 72 -7.86 -18.36 -8.64
N PRO A 73 -8.40 -18.18 -9.86
CA PRO A 73 -7.83 -18.81 -11.05
C PRO A 73 -6.42 -18.26 -11.33
N LEU A 74 -5.41 -19.13 -11.41
CA LEU A 74 -4.03 -18.76 -11.71
C LEU A 74 -3.65 -19.16 -13.15
N PRO A 75 -2.96 -18.31 -13.93
CA PRO A 75 -2.50 -18.67 -15.26
C PRO A 75 -1.38 -19.71 -15.17
N ARG A 76 -1.49 -20.82 -15.91
CA ARG A 76 -0.43 -21.83 -15.94
C ARG A 76 0.88 -21.25 -16.47
N LYS A 77 1.99 -21.59 -15.82
CA LYS A 77 3.34 -21.30 -16.31
C LYS A 77 3.52 -22.03 -17.63
N ARG A 78 3.69 -21.30 -18.75
CA ARG A 78 4.09 -21.93 -20.02
C ARG A 78 5.43 -22.59 -19.79
N MET A 79 5.47 -23.93 -19.73
CA MET A 79 6.72 -24.65 -19.83
C MET A 79 7.32 -24.30 -21.19
N LYS A 80 8.45 -23.57 -21.21
CA LYS A 80 9.29 -23.52 -22.40
C LYS A 80 9.76 -24.95 -22.62
N SER A 81 9.26 -25.59 -23.66
CA SER A 81 9.81 -26.85 -24.16
C SER A 81 11.25 -26.58 -24.56
N THR A 82 12.19 -26.94 -23.69
CA THR A 82 13.61 -26.99 -24.02
C THR A 82 13.79 -28.17 -24.96
N ASP A 83 13.67 -27.95 -26.26
CA ASP A 83 14.09 -28.92 -27.27
C ASP A 83 15.61 -29.06 -27.20
N SER A 84 16.09 -29.96 -26.33
CA SER A 84 17.42 -30.52 -26.43
C SER A 84 17.46 -31.44 -27.65
N SER A 85 17.62 -30.84 -28.82
CA SER A 85 17.98 -31.52 -30.05
C SER A 85 19.46 -31.91 -29.96
N THR A 86 19.73 -33.04 -29.33
CA THR A 86 21.00 -33.74 -29.48
C THR A 86 21.04 -34.33 -30.87
N SER A 87 21.65 -33.61 -31.80
CA SER A 87 22.00 -34.10 -33.12
C SER A 87 23.03 -35.21 -33.01
N VAL A 88 22.60 -36.47 -33.18
CA VAL A 88 23.50 -37.58 -33.54
C VAL A 88 23.21 -37.96 -34.98
N SER A 89 24.18 -37.64 -35.82
CA SER A 89 24.28 -38.00 -37.22
C SER A 89 24.48 -39.50 -37.38
N SER A 90 23.68 -40.17 -38.22
CA SER A 90 24.18 -41.16 -39.19
C SER A 90 23.13 -41.60 -40.22
N PRO A 91 23.58 -42.02 -41.42
CA PRO A 91 22.72 -42.22 -42.58
C PRO A 91 22.35 -43.70 -42.77
N ASN A 92 21.14 -43.98 -43.22
CA ASN A 92 20.87 -44.95 -44.27
C ASN A 92 19.39 -44.95 -44.64
N GLY A 93 19.12 -44.89 -45.94
CA GLY A 93 17.78 -44.81 -46.49
C GLY A 93 17.08 -46.16 -46.61
N SER A 94 15.76 -46.10 -46.61
CA SER A 94 14.92 -46.91 -47.50
C SER A 94 13.48 -46.39 -47.45
N THR A 95 12.97 -46.11 -48.64
CA THR A 95 11.63 -45.68 -49.00
C THR A 95 10.51 -46.59 -48.48
N SER A 96 9.53 -46.01 -47.80
CA SER A 96 8.16 -46.54 -47.68
C SER A 96 7.16 -45.38 -47.62
N LYS A 97 6.32 -45.28 -48.65
CA LYS A 97 5.12 -44.44 -48.70
C LYS A 97 4.10 -44.97 -47.67
N ALA A 98 3.64 -44.12 -46.75
CA ALA A 98 2.31 -44.24 -46.15
C ALA A 98 1.94 -42.96 -45.38
N SER A 99 0.80 -42.38 -45.75
CA SER A 99 -0.15 -41.73 -44.85
C SER A 99 0.25 -40.39 -44.20
N TYR A 100 -0.05 -39.33 -44.93
CA TYR A 100 -0.42 -38.03 -44.36
C TYR A 100 -1.69 -38.19 -43.53
N THR A 101 -1.53 -38.45 -42.23
CA THR A 101 -2.50 -38.02 -41.23
C THR A 101 -2.08 -36.63 -40.78
N THR A 102 -2.82 -35.64 -41.25
CA THR A 102 -2.86 -34.29 -40.70
C THR A 102 -3.25 -34.42 -39.23
N SER A 103 -2.26 -34.53 -38.33
CA SER A 103 -2.48 -34.32 -36.91
C SER A 103 -2.80 -32.85 -36.73
N SER A 104 -4.08 -32.53 -36.79
CA SER A 104 -4.65 -31.31 -36.26
C SER A 104 -4.02 -31.06 -34.89
N GLY A 105 -3.09 -30.11 -34.82
CA GLY A 105 -2.57 -29.58 -33.58
C GLY A 105 -3.72 -28.93 -32.84
N SER A 106 -4.43 -29.72 -32.05
CA SER A 106 -5.33 -29.20 -31.04
C SER A 106 -4.44 -28.46 -30.06
N THR A 107 -4.47 -27.13 -30.12
CA THR A 107 -4.19 -26.30 -28.95
C THR A 107 -5.11 -26.77 -27.83
N GLN A 108 -4.67 -27.78 -27.06
CA GLN A 108 -5.23 -28.05 -25.75
C GLN A 108 -4.99 -26.76 -24.96
N ARG A 109 -6.06 -25.95 -24.85
CA ARG A 109 -6.13 -24.88 -23.87
C ARG A 109 -6.13 -25.59 -22.51
N GLU A 110 -4.95 -25.83 -21.97
CA GLU A 110 -4.81 -26.35 -20.62
C GLU A 110 -5.58 -25.46 -19.64
N MET A 111 -6.43 -26.08 -18.83
CA MET A 111 -7.32 -25.37 -17.91
C MET A 111 -6.51 -24.63 -16.82
N PRO A 112 -6.88 -23.38 -16.45
CA PRO A 112 -6.29 -22.66 -15.33
C PRO A 112 -6.24 -23.51 -14.04
N ILE A 113 -5.24 -23.27 -13.20
CA ILE A 113 -5.15 -23.92 -11.87
C ILE A 113 -5.74 -22.96 -10.86
N ASP A 114 -6.71 -23.42 -10.07
CA ASP A 114 -7.33 -22.59 -9.04
C ASP A 114 -6.53 -22.64 -7.73
N LEU A 115 -6.17 -21.48 -7.19
CA LEU A 115 -5.62 -21.35 -5.84
C LEU A 115 -6.75 -21.56 -4.82
N SER A 116 -6.70 -22.67 -4.11
CA SER A 116 -7.71 -23.13 -3.15
C SER A 116 -7.08 -23.38 -1.77
N PRO A 117 -7.87 -23.52 -0.69
CA PRO A 117 -7.34 -23.78 0.65
C PRO A 117 -6.40 -25.00 0.73
N GLU A 118 -6.59 -25.99 -0.14
CA GLU A 118 -5.87 -27.26 -0.15
C GLU A 118 -4.49 -27.18 -0.84
N ASN A 119 -4.29 -26.22 -1.74
CA ASN A 119 -3.01 -26.00 -2.44
C ASN A 119 -2.33 -24.67 -2.09
N CYS A 120 -2.94 -23.88 -1.21
CA CYS A 120 -2.44 -22.58 -0.80
C CYS A 120 -1.29 -22.74 0.23
N PRO A 121 -0.09 -22.21 -0.07
CA PRO A 121 1.03 -22.23 0.86
C PRO A 121 0.69 -21.43 2.14
N PRO A 122 1.27 -21.79 3.30
CA PRO A 122 0.92 -21.21 4.60
C PRO A 122 0.90 -19.67 4.60
N ALA A 123 1.89 -19.03 3.98
CA ALA A 123 2.03 -17.58 3.93
C ALA A 123 0.91 -16.85 3.14
N PHE A 124 0.07 -17.57 2.38
CA PHE A 124 -1.05 -17.01 1.63
C PHE A 124 -2.43 -17.46 2.16
N ARG A 125 -2.48 -18.26 3.24
CA ARG A 125 -3.75 -18.76 3.77
C ARG A 125 -4.63 -17.66 4.35
N GLY A 126 -4.03 -16.71 5.08
CA GLY A 126 -4.74 -15.53 5.63
C GLY A 126 -5.37 -14.69 4.52
N PHE A 127 -4.57 -14.41 3.49
CA PHE A 127 -4.99 -13.79 2.24
C PHE A 127 -6.20 -14.51 1.62
N LEU A 128 -6.11 -15.82 1.37
CA LEU A 128 -7.14 -16.56 0.64
C LEU A 128 -8.43 -16.71 1.45
N SER A 129 -8.32 -16.96 2.75
CA SER A 129 -9.46 -17.01 3.67
C SER A 129 -10.24 -15.69 3.66
N THR A 130 -9.51 -14.58 3.76
CA THR A 130 -10.11 -13.26 3.73
C THR A 130 -10.79 -12.98 2.40
N TRP A 131 -10.07 -13.15 1.30
CA TRP A 131 -10.59 -12.87 -0.03
C TRP A 131 -11.83 -13.73 -0.30
N SER A 132 -11.77 -15.04 -0.04
CA SER A 132 -12.91 -15.94 -0.24
C SER A 132 -14.14 -15.54 0.58
N SER A 133 -13.96 -15.01 1.80
CA SER A 133 -15.09 -14.52 2.61
C SER A 133 -15.75 -13.26 2.07
N VAL A 134 -15.06 -12.42 1.28
CA VAL A 134 -15.64 -11.21 0.68
C VAL A 134 -16.30 -11.46 -0.68
N VAL A 135 -15.90 -12.51 -1.39
CA VAL A 135 -16.42 -12.83 -2.73
C VAL A 135 -17.95 -12.90 -2.79
N PRO A 136 -18.66 -13.66 -1.91
CA PRO A 136 -20.13 -13.74 -1.98
C PRO A 136 -20.82 -12.39 -1.75
N HIS A 137 -20.22 -11.53 -0.93
CA HIS A 137 -20.75 -10.19 -0.67
C HIS A 137 -20.59 -9.29 -1.90
N ILE A 138 -19.43 -9.35 -2.57
CA ILE A 138 -19.20 -8.59 -3.81
C ILE A 138 -20.18 -9.03 -4.90
N GLN A 139 -20.36 -10.35 -5.08
CA GLN A 139 -21.21 -10.91 -6.13
C GLN A 139 -22.72 -10.68 -5.89
N SER A 140 -23.15 -10.55 -4.64
CA SER A 140 -24.55 -10.27 -4.28
C SER A 140 -24.92 -8.78 -4.36
N MET A 141 -23.96 -7.86 -4.49
CA MET A 141 -24.26 -6.45 -4.67
C MET A 141 -24.84 -6.15 -6.05
N PRO A 142 -25.75 -5.16 -6.18
CA PRO A 142 -26.16 -4.61 -7.46
C PRO A 142 -24.97 -4.04 -8.26
N PRO A 143 -24.98 -4.10 -9.61
CA PRO A 143 -23.87 -3.62 -10.44
C PRO A 143 -23.43 -2.18 -10.15
N GLU A 144 -24.37 -1.30 -9.77
CA GLU A 144 -24.07 0.10 -9.46
C GLU A 144 -23.25 0.22 -8.16
N HIS A 145 -23.56 -0.60 -7.16
CA HIS A 145 -22.80 -0.65 -5.91
C HIS A 145 -21.48 -1.42 -6.06
N GLN A 146 -21.41 -2.37 -6.99
CA GLN A 146 -20.15 -2.96 -7.40
C GLN A 146 -19.23 -1.89 -8.03
N HIS A 147 -19.76 -1.00 -8.87
CA HIS A 147 -18.99 0.12 -9.41
C HIS A 147 -18.54 1.09 -8.30
N ASP A 148 -19.43 1.43 -7.36
CA ASP A 148 -19.04 2.24 -6.19
C ASP A 148 -17.96 1.57 -5.34
N LEU A 149 -17.95 0.25 -5.21
CA LEU A 149 -16.84 -0.46 -4.56
C LEU A 149 -15.51 -0.23 -5.29
N ALA A 150 -15.50 -0.35 -6.62
CA ALA A 150 -14.30 -0.06 -7.41
C ALA A 150 -13.84 1.40 -7.23
N ARG A 151 -14.78 2.36 -7.19
CA ARG A 151 -14.50 3.77 -6.91
C ARG A 151 -13.87 3.98 -5.54
N VAL A 152 -14.46 3.41 -4.48
CA VAL A 152 -13.96 3.55 -3.11
C VAL A 152 -12.58 2.89 -2.95
N ILE A 153 -12.29 1.78 -3.64
CA ILE A 153 -10.95 1.18 -3.70
C ILE A 153 -9.92 2.16 -4.30
N CYS A 154 -10.35 2.99 -5.26
CA CYS A 154 -9.54 4.05 -5.88
C CYS A 154 -9.55 5.37 -5.09
N ASN A 155 -10.06 5.38 -3.85
CA ASN A 155 -10.28 6.58 -3.03
C ASN A 155 -11.18 7.64 -3.70
N LEU A 156 -12.03 7.22 -4.63
CA LEU A 156 -13.04 8.08 -5.22
C LEU A 156 -14.33 8.00 -4.38
N PRO A 157 -15.08 9.10 -4.26
CA PRO A 157 -16.37 9.08 -3.58
C PRO A 157 -17.36 8.17 -4.33
N PRO A 158 -18.19 7.40 -3.61
CA PRO A 158 -19.27 6.63 -4.22
C PRO A 158 -20.28 7.58 -4.87
N LEU A 159 -20.91 7.13 -5.95
CA LEU A 159 -21.94 7.89 -6.67
C LEU A 159 -23.31 7.70 -6.03
N LEU A 160 -23.58 6.52 -5.48
CA LEU A 160 -24.85 6.22 -4.84
C LEU A 160 -24.79 6.49 -3.33
N PRO A 161 -25.94 6.81 -2.72
CA PRO A 161 -26.04 6.86 -1.27
C PRO A 161 -25.71 5.49 -0.66
N PRO A 162 -25.18 5.44 0.58
CA PRO A 162 -24.87 4.18 1.23
C PRO A 162 -26.10 3.27 1.29
N LEU A 163 -25.95 2.01 0.90
CA LEU A 163 -26.94 0.98 1.15
C LEU A 163 -27.31 1.01 2.64
N ALA A 164 -28.59 1.23 2.95
CA ALA A 164 -29.10 1.23 4.33
C ALA A 164 -28.95 -0.14 5.03
N SER A 165 -28.54 -1.18 4.30
CA SER A 165 -28.31 -2.53 4.79
C SER A 165 -26.92 -2.71 5.40
N ASN A 166 -26.90 -3.34 6.58
CA ASN A 166 -25.75 -3.83 7.34
C ASN A 166 -24.40 -3.07 7.20
N PRO A 167 -23.97 -2.28 8.21
CA PRO A 167 -22.71 -1.52 8.16
C PRO A 167 -21.45 -2.38 7.95
N ASP A 168 -21.50 -3.68 8.28
CA ASP A 168 -20.37 -4.60 8.12
C ASP A 168 -20.19 -5.16 6.69
N VAL A 169 -21.20 -4.98 5.84
CA VAL A 169 -21.21 -5.44 4.43
C VAL A 169 -21.33 -4.24 3.47
N GLY A 170 -21.21 -3.02 3.99
CA GLY A 170 -21.23 -1.81 3.18
C GLY A 170 -20.03 -1.74 2.24
N VAL A 171 -20.20 -1.00 1.14
CA VAL A 171 -19.18 -0.74 0.12
C VAL A 171 -17.84 -0.30 0.75
N GLY A 172 -17.88 0.60 1.73
CA GLY A 172 -16.69 1.04 2.44
C GLY A 172 -15.98 -0.08 3.23
N ALA A 173 -16.74 -0.91 3.94
CA ALA A 173 -16.18 -2.04 4.69
C ALA A 173 -15.54 -3.07 3.75
N LEU A 174 -16.21 -3.43 2.65
CA LEU A 174 -15.65 -4.33 1.63
C LEU A 174 -14.38 -3.75 0.98
N ALA A 175 -14.36 -2.44 0.69
CA ALA A 175 -13.16 -1.78 0.16
C ALA A 175 -11.99 -1.87 1.14
N GLN A 176 -12.22 -1.59 2.43
CA GLN A 176 -11.17 -1.72 3.45
C GLN A 176 -10.69 -3.17 3.58
N ARG A 177 -11.59 -4.13 3.40
CA ARG A 177 -11.22 -5.54 3.45
C ARG A 177 -10.33 -5.93 2.27
N LEU A 178 -10.67 -5.50 1.06
CA LEU A 178 -9.85 -5.72 -0.13
C LEU A 178 -8.50 -5.00 -0.05
N ARG A 179 -8.46 -3.78 0.50
CA ARG A 179 -7.20 -3.03 0.72
C ARG A 179 -6.29 -3.73 1.72
N ALA A 180 -6.83 -4.30 2.79
CA ALA A 180 -6.03 -5.06 3.76
C ALA A 180 -5.35 -6.27 3.09
N VAL A 181 -6.09 -6.99 2.27
CA VAL A 181 -5.57 -8.12 1.49
C VAL A 181 -4.52 -7.66 0.46
N ALA A 182 -4.76 -6.52 -0.19
CA ALA A 182 -3.81 -5.92 -1.13
C ALA A 182 -2.51 -5.48 -0.45
N ILE A 183 -2.60 -4.93 0.77
CA ILE A 183 -1.45 -4.56 1.58
C ILE A 183 -0.60 -5.80 1.87
N GLU A 184 -1.19 -6.91 2.31
CA GLU A 184 -0.45 -8.16 2.58
C GLU A 184 0.30 -8.67 1.34
N ILE A 185 -0.30 -8.61 0.14
CA ILE A 185 0.40 -8.96 -1.10
C ILE A 185 1.56 -7.98 -1.36
N SER A 186 1.31 -6.69 -1.17
CA SER A 186 2.26 -5.62 -1.50
C SER A 186 3.45 -5.55 -0.56
N GLN A 187 3.34 -6.13 0.63
CA GLN A 187 4.44 -6.29 1.58
C GLN A 187 5.52 -7.28 1.08
N ARG A 188 5.23 -8.10 0.07
CA ARG A 188 6.22 -9.06 -0.46
C ARG A 188 7.24 -8.33 -1.34
N ARG A 189 8.53 -8.52 -1.05
CA ARG A 189 9.64 -7.84 -1.77
C ARG A 189 9.60 -8.10 -3.28
N SER A 190 9.42 -9.36 -3.67
CA SER A 190 9.28 -9.76 -5.08
C SER A 190 8.14 -9.02 -5.79
N PHE A 191 7.07 -8.69 -5.06
CA PHE A 191 5.98 -7.89 -5.58
C PHE A 191 6.43 -6.45 -5.83
N GLN A 192 7.10 -5.84 -4.86
CA GLN A 192 7.59 -4.46 -4.94
C GLN A 192 8.59 -4.26 -6.08
N ASP A 193 9.53 -5.20 -6.27
CA ASP A 193 10.60 -5.09 -7.27
C ASP A 193 10.06 -5.08 -8.71
N ARG A 194 8.97 -5.81 -8.96
CA ARG A 194 8.36 -5.96 -10.29
C ARG A 194 7.25 -4.97 -10.56
N TYR A 195 6.69 -4.38 -9.52
CA TYR A 195 5.51 -3.52 -9.59
C TYR A 195 5.66 -2.38 -10.60
N ALA A 196 6.83 -1.70 -10.62
CA ALA A 196 7.08 -0.61 -11.56
C ALA A 196 7.07 -1.08 -13.03
N GLY A 197 7.65 -2.26 -13.31
CA GLY A 197 7.62 -2.84 -14.65
C GLY A 197 6.21 -3.25 -15.08
N ASP A 198 5.41 -3.78 -14.15
CA ASP A 198 4.03 -4.15 -14.43
C ASP A 198 3.13 -2.94 -14.72
N LEU A 199 3.39 -1.82 -14.03
CA LEU A 199 2.71 -0.55 -14.28
C LEU A 199 3.04 -0.02 -15.68
N GLN A 200 4.32 -0.03 -16.05
CA GLN A 200 4.76 0.36 -17.38
C GLN A 200 4.15 -0.53 -18.47
N ASP A 201 4.12 -1.85 -18.27
CA ASP A 201 3.47 -2.81 -19.18
C ASP A 201 1.96 -2.56 -19.33
N ALA A 202 1.30 -2.09 -18.27
CA ALA A 202 -0.11 -1.73 -18.31
C ALA A 202 -0.34 -0.45 -19.13
N ILE A 203 0.55 0.54 -19.00
CA ILE A 203 0.54 1.81 -19.75
C ILE A 203 0.84 1.56 -21.24
N ASP A 204 1.90 0.79 -21.54
CA ASP A 204 2.39 0.56 -22.92
C ASP A 204 1.53 -0.44 -23.71
N GLY A 205 0.74 -1.27 -23.02
CA GLY A 205 -0.14 -2.27 -23.63
C GLY A 205 -1.32 -1.74 -24.46
N THR A 206 -1.33 -0.44 -24.80
CA THR A 206 -2.37 0.27 -25.56
C THR A 206 -2.44 -0.14 -27.04
N GLY A 207 -1.46 -0.88 -27.55
CA GLY A 207 -1.46 -1.41 -28.92
C GLY A 207 -2.32 -2.67 -29.10
N SER A 208 -3.63 -2.50 -29.35
CA SER A 208 -4.54 -3.43 -30.06
C SER A 208 -4.39 -4.95 -29.81
N ARG A 209 -4.04 -5.40 -28.61
CA ARG A 209 -4.32 -6.78 -28.19
C ARG A 209 -5.51 -6.69 -27.26
N LYS A 210 -6.69 -6.99 -27.81
CA LYS A 210 -7.92 -7.22 -27.03
C LYS A 210 -7.50 -7.98 -25.78
N ALA A 211 -7.61 -7.36 -24.62
CA ALA A 211 -7.46 -8.07 -23.37
C ALA A 211 -8.37 -9.30 -23.49
N SER A 212 -7.87 -10.51 -23.26
CA SER A 212 -8.72 -11.71 -23.23
C SER A 212 -9.70 -11.70 -22.05
N PHE A 213 -9.81 -10.54 -21.38
CA PHE A 213 -10.73 -10.16 -20.35
C PHE A 213 -12.10 -9.91 -20.99
N VAL A 214 -12.95 -10.94 -20.97
CA VAL A 214 -14.39 -10.77 -21.22
C VAL A 214 -15.02 -10.42 -19.86
N PRO A 215 -15.73 -9.28 -19.72
CA PRO A 215 -16.47 -8.99 -18.50
C PRO A 215 -17.55 -10.06 -18.26
N PRO A 216 -17.96 -10.34 -17.00
CA PRO A 216 -19.04 -11.27 -16.71
C PRO A 216 -20.29 -10.93 -17.56
N PRO A 217 -21.09 -11.92 -18.01
CA PRO A 217 -22.24 -11.70 -18.90
C PRO A 217 -23.27 -10.67 -18.38
N MET A 218 -23.27 -10.39 -17.08
CA MET A 218 -24.17 -9.46 -16.39
C MET A 218 -23.59 -8.04 -16.26
N TYR A 219 -22.29 -7.84 -16.48
CA TYR A 219 -21.64 -6.54 -16.38
C TYR A 219 -21.65 -5.86 -17.75
N THR A 220 -22.63 -4.97 -17.96
CA THR A 220 -22.61 -4.03 -19.08
C THR A 220 -21.90 -2.76 -18.60
N PRO A 221 -20.72 -2.41 -19.13
CA PRO A 221 -20.10 -1.14 -18.79
C PRO A 221 -21.05 0.01 -19.17
N SER A 222 -21.16 1.01 -18.31
CA SER A 222 -21.92 2.24 -18.60
C SER A 222 -21.47 2.80 -19.95
N PRO A 223 -22.40 3.14 -20.87
CA PRO A 223 -22.04 3.59 -22.20
C PRO A 223 -21.14 4.82 -22.11
N SER A 224 -19.99 4.76 -22.76
CA SER A 224 -19.12 5.93 -22.94
C SER A 224 -19.94 7.05 -23.59
N PRO A 225 -19.85 8.31 -23.11
CA PRO A 225 -20.42 9.43 -23.83
C PRO A 225 -19.67 9.55 -25.16
N SER A 226 -20.33 9.18 -26.26
CA SER A 226 -19.81 9.39 -27.61
C SER A 226 -19.51 10.86 -27.83
N PRO A 227 -18.40 11.22 -28.52
CA PRO A 227 -18.14 12.59 -28.92
C PRO A 227 -19.14 12.97 -30.01
N GLN A 228 -20.25 13.62 -29.63
CA GLN A 228 -21.14 14.22 -30.61
C GLN A 228 -20.43 15.40 -31.26
N ALA A 229 -20.08 15.23 -32.53
CA ALA A 229 -19.72 16.30 -33.43
C ALA A 229 -20.88 17.31 -33.50
N SER A 230 -20.60 18.56 -33.15
CA SER A 230 -21.54 19.67 -33.24
C SER A 230 -21.89 19.94 -34.71
N PRO A 231 -23.18 20.05 -35.10
CA PRO A 231 -23.54 20.63 -36.37
C PRO A 231 -23.58 22.16 -36.26
N ALA A 232 -23.34 22.78 -37.42
CA ALA A 232 -23.10 24.18 -37.64
C ALA A 232 -24.21 25.13 -37.18
N ARG A 233 -23.76 26.20 -36.51
CA ARG A 233 -24.02 27.62 -36.80
C ARG A 233 -25.23 27.91 -37.71
N ASN A 234 -26.35 28.30 -37.09
CA ASN A 234 -27.33 29.19 -37.72
C ASN A 234 -27.54 30.42 -36.84
N GLN A 235 -27.35 31.58 -37.46
CA GLN A 235 -27.43 32.92 -36.89
C GLN A 235 -28.89 33.33 -36.74
N TYR A 236 -29.28 33.86 -35.58
CA TYR A 236 -30.34 34.88 -35.43
C TYR A 236 -30.06 35.76 -34.19
N PRO A 237 -30.52 37.04 -34.18
CA PRO A 237 -29.93 38.10 -33.37
C PRO A 237 -30.51 38.25 -31.96
N LEU A 238 -29.68 38.81 -31.07
CA LEU A 238 -29.97 39.18 -29.67
C LEU A 238 -31.08 40.24 -29.56
N PRO A 239 -31.75 40.29 -28.39
CA PRO A 239 -32.04 41.53 -27.71
C PRO A 239 -31.20 41.68 -26.43
N THR A 240 -30.65 42.88 -26.29
CA THR A 240 -29.98 43.47 -25.13
C THR A 240 -30.83 43.49 -23.86
N SER A 241 -30.26 43.04 -22.74
CA SER A 241 -30.65 43.50 -21.40
C SER A 241 -29.44 43.52 -20.46
N SER A 242 -29.30 44.66 -19.77
CA SER A 242 -28.20 45.04 -18.90
C SER A 242 -28.20 44.28 -17.56
N PRO A 243 -27.04 44.09 -16.89
CA PRO A 243 -26.98 43.40 -15.61
C PRO A 243 -27.31 44.34 -14.42
N PRO A 244 -27.98 43.84 -13.37
CA PRO A 244 -28.13 44.57 -12.12
C PRO A 244 -26.83 44.52 -11.29
N ARG A 245 -26.54 45.65 -10.64
CA ARG A 245 -25.41 45.91 -9.74
C ARG A 245 -25.40 44.96 -8.53
N SER A 246 -24.22 44.45 -8.21
CA SER A 246 -23.92 43.79 -6.93
C SER A 246 -23.83 44.79 -5.76
N PRO A 247 -24.19 44.40 -4.53
CA PRO A 247 -24.06 45.24 -3.36
C PRO A 247 -22.63 45.19 -2.79
N THR A 248 -22.11 46.40 -2.53
CA THR A 248 -20.86 46.70 -1.85
C THR A 248 -20.96 46.35 -0.36
N TRP A 249 -20.12 45.42 0.12
CA TRP A 249 -19.90 45.22 1.55
C TRP A 249 -18.74 46.10 2.01
N GLN A 250 -19.02 46.91 3.05
CA GLN A 250 -18.09 47.84 3.69
C GLN A 250 -17.22 47.09 4.71
N GLU A 251 -15.90 47.27 4.59
CA GLU A 251 -14.89 46.94 5.59
C GLU A 251 -14.78 48.08 6.62
N PRO A 252 -14.77 47.80 7.93
CA PRO A 252 -14.32 48.78 8.92
C PRO A 252 -12.97 48.40 9.55
N GLY A 253 -12.01 49.32 9.41
CA GLY A 253 -11.04 49.60 10.48
C GLY A 253 -9.58 49.17 10.28
N ARG A 254 -8.83 49.87 9.41
CA ARG A 254 -7.36 49.98 9.51
C ARG A 254 -7.00 51.12 10.48
N LEU A 255 -6.09 50.84 11.41
CA LEU A 255 -5.31 51.83 12.18
C LEU A 255 -3.80 51.53 12.03
N PRO A 256 -2.92 52.52 12.29
CA PRO A 256 -1.80 52.81 11.39
C PRO A 256 -0.46 52.20 11.80
N GLU A 257 0.34 51.98 10.76
CA GLU A 257 1.76 51.69 10.72
C GLU A 257 2.61 52.90 11.17
N PRO A 258 3.70 52.68 11.94
CA PRO A 258 4.80 53.62 12.01
C PRO A 258 6.12 53.04 11.47
N GLN A 259 6.80 53.83 10.65
CA GLN A 259 8.21 53.72 10.24
C GLN A 259 8.82 55.14 10.35
N PRO A 260 10.15 55.35 10.27
CA PRO A 260 11.29 54.54 10.72
C PRO A 260 12.20 55.37 11.67
N PHE A 261 13.02 54.71 12.49
CA PHE A 261 14.12 55.38 13.21
C PHE A 261 15.48 54.96 12.65
N VAL A 262 16.21 55.98 12.20
CA VAL A 262 17.59 55.91 11.70
C VAL A 262 18.52 55.98 12.92
N GLY A 263 19.43 55.02 13.06
CA GLY A 263 20.43 55.01 14.12
C GLY A 263 21.63 54.18 13.69
N GLY A 264 22.60 54.84 13.05
CA GLY A 264 23.85 54.22 12.64
C GLY A 264 24.83 54.08 13.80
N PHE A 265 25.55 52.97 13.84
CA PHE A 265 26.88 52.91 14.43
C PHE A 265 27.77 52.01 13.57
N SER A 266 28.83 52.64 13.06
CA SER A 266 29.94 52.07 12.31
C SER A 266 31.04 51.72 13.30
N VAL A 267 31.55 50.48 13.29
CA VAL A 267 32.82 50.12 13.96
C VAL A 267 33.63 49.17 13.08
N GLN A 268 34.53 49.78 12.31
CA GLN A 268 35.97 49.46 12.15
C GLN A 268 36.46 48.01 12.35
N ALA A 269 36.98 47.42 11.26
CA ALA A 269 38.12 46.49 11.25
C ALA A 269 39.43 47.26 11.58
N PRO A 270 40.57 46.66 12.02
CA PRO A 270 41.45 45.77 11.22
C PRO A 270 42.40 44.87 12.10
N PRO A 271 43.62 44.43 11.70
CA PRO A 271 44.21 43.95 10.43
C PRO A 271 44.85 42.53 10.52
N ALA A 272 45.41 42.09 9.40
CA ALA A 272 46.12 40.83 9.13
C ALA A 272 47.62 40.78 9.51
N LEU A 273 48.22 39.58 9.28
CA LEU A 273 49.61 39.22 8.86
C LEU A 273 50.39 38.27 9.82
N PRO A 274 51.55 37.65 9.42
CA PRO A 274 51.65 36.33 8.77
C PRO A 274 52.78 35.43 9.35
N LEU A 275 53.01 34.20 8.84
CA LEU A 275 54.33 33.56 8.56
C LEU A 275 54.29 32.01 8.40
N HIS A 276 55.12 31.54 7.46
CA HIS A 276 55.52 30.19 6.99
C HIS A 276 56.48 29.44 7.98
N PRO A 277 57.17 28.29 7.68
CA PRO A 277 57.02 27.16 6.73
C PRO A 277 57.41 25.73 7.29
N HIS A 278 57.50 24.74 6.38
CA HIS A 278 58.29 23.48 6.37
C HIS A 278 57.71 22.16 6.92
N HIS A 279 57.51 21.17 6.02
CA HIS A 279 58.38 19.99 5.93
C HIS A 279 58.22 19.22 4.60
N GLN A 280 59.36 18.97 3.94
CA GLN A 280 59.58 18.01 2.86
C GLN A 280 59.86 16.61 3.44
N GLY A 281 59.54 15.56 2.68
CA GLY A 281 60.06 14.21 2.94
C GLY A 281 59.57 13.11 1.98
N TYR A 282 60.32 12.92 0.89
CA TYR A 282 60.65 11.67 0.16
C TYR A 282 59.58 10.67 -0.36
N ALA A 283 59.55 10.59 -1.70
CA ALA A 283 59.43 9.49 -2.70
C ALA A 283 59.50 7.98 -2.24
N PRO A 284 59.22 6.94 -3.08
CA PRO A 284 59.26 6.96 -4.56
C PRO A 284 58.30 6.05 -5.39
N SER A 285 58.24 6.39 -6.69
CA SER A 285 58.22 5.56 -7.92
C SER A 285 57.15 4.50 -8.20
N GLU A 286 56.50 4.72 -9.36
CA GLU A 286 55.74 3.77 -10.20
C GLU A 286 56.50 2.48 -10.57
N PRO A 287 55.80 1.51 -11.20
CA PRO A 287 55.94 1.45 -12.65
C PRO A 287 54.62 1.35 -13.43
N SER A 288 54.61 2.11 -14.53
CA SER A 288 53.68 2.07 -15.66
C SER A 288 53.43 0.66 -16.22
N GLY A 289 52.16 0.39 -16.54
CA GLY A 289 51.71 -0.80 -17.26
C GLY A 289 50.50 -0.51 -18.15
N SER A 290 50.77 -0.14 -19.40
CA SER A 290 49.96 -0.31 -20.63
C SER A 290 48.43 -0.27 -20.56
N HIS A 291 47.88 0.85 -21.05
CA HIS A 291 46.49 1.05 -21.45
C HIS A 291 46.03 0.03 -22.52
N LEU A 292 45.01 -0.77 -22.21
CA LEU A 292 44.07 -1.31 -23.18
C LEU A 292 42.73 -0.58 -22.98
N THR A 293 42.30 0.12 -24.01
CA THR A 293 40.99 0.78 -24.11
C THR A 293 39.87 -0.26 -24.07
N VAL A 294 39.21 -0.38 -22.92
CA VAL A 294 37.91 -1.03 -22.75
C VAL A 294 36.83 0.04 -22.89
N PRO A 295 35.81 -0.14 -23.74
CA PRO A 295 34.71 0.82 -23.86
C PRO A 295 33.93 0.87 -22.55
N GLN A 296 33.86 2.07 -21.96
CA GLN A 296 33.05 2.36 -20.77
C GLN A 296 31.57 2.15 -21.10
N SER A 297 30.97 1.14 -20.47
CA SER A 297 29.52 1.05 -20.30
C SER A 297 29.04 2.29 -19.53
N PRO A 298 27.85 2.84 -19.83
CA PRO A 298 27.35 4.05 -19.19
C PRO A 298 27.11 3.78 -17.71
N THR A 299 27.97 4.35 -16.87
CA THR A 299 27.79 4.41 -15.43
C THR A 299 26.47 5.11 -15.16
N SER A 300 25.53 4.38 -14.53
CA SER A 300 24.31 4.95 -13.95
C SER A 300 24.66 6.21 -13.18
N ALA A 301 24.15 7.36 -13.65
CA ALA A 301 24.29 8.62 -12.96
C ALA A 301 23.77 8.46 -11.54
N ALA A 302 24.67 8.54 -10.56
CA ALA A 302 24.32 8.70 -9.17
C ALA A 302 23.60 10.06 -9.04
N HIS A 303 22.28 10.06 -9.09
CA HIS A 303 21.48 11.20 -8.67
C HIS A 303 21.70 11.36 -7.15
N THR A 304 22.62 12.25 -6.81
CA THR A 304 22.87 12.72 -5.44
C THR A 304 21.56 13.25 -4.89
N LEU A 305 21.07 12.70 -3.77
CA LEU A 305 19.90 13.23 -3.07
C LEU A 305 20.12 14.72 -2.78
N ASP A 306 19.07 15.53 -2.90
CA ASP A 306 19.12 16.96 -2.58
C ASP A 306 19.71 17.14 -1.16
N PRO A 307 20.83 17.89 -1.00
CA PRO A 307 21.46 18.09 0.31
C PRO A 307 20.50 18.70 1.35
N ASN A 308 19.45 19.41 0.93
CA ASN A 308 18.43 19.96 1.84
C ASN A 308 17.45 18.90 2.38
N LEU A 309 17.32 17.75 1.70
CA LEU A 309 16.45 16.65 2.10
C LEU A 309 17.09 15.78 3.18
N LEU A 310 18.42 15.72 3.21
CA LEU A 310 19.20 14.79 4.03
C LEU A 310 18.99 14.95 5.55
N PRO A 311 18.91 16.17 6.12
CA PRO A 311 18.71 16.34 7.56
C PRO A 311 17.33 15.85 8.02
N ALA A 312 16.28 16.12 7.24
CA ALA A 312 14.92 15.71 7.57
C ALA A 312 14.74 14.19 7.47
N ILE A 313 15.25 13.57 6.39
CA ILE A 313 15.24 12.11 6.24
C ILE A 313 16.00 11.46 7.39
N THR A 314 17.17 11.99 7.74
CA THR A 314 18.00 11.41 8.80
C THR A 314 17.28 11.46 10.14
N LEU A 315 16.66 12.58 10.49
CA LEU A 315 15.88 12.72 11.72
C LEU A 315 14.70 11.72 11.76
N ILE A 316 13.89 11.66 10.70
CA ILE A 316 12.74 10.73 10.65
C ILE A 316 13.21 9.29 10.78
N ARG A 317 14.29 8.93 10.08
CA ARG A 317 14.86 7.59 10.09
C ARG A 317 15.40 7.20 11.46
N GLU A 318 16.15 8.09 12.12
CA GLU A 318 16.69 7.85 13.47
C GLU A 318 15.56 7.66 14.48
N THR A 319 14.52 8.49 14.45
CA THR A 319 13.34 8.33 15.31
C THR A 319 12.64 6.99 15.07
N LEU A 320 12.42 6.61 13.81
CA LEU A 320 11.74 5.36 13.49
C LEU A 320 12.59 4.13 13.85
N TYR A 321 13.91 4.18 13.69
CA TYR A 321 14.78 3.06 14.06
C TYR A 321 14.97 2.93 15.57
N ALA A 322 14.99 4.03 16.31
CA ALA A 322 14.95 3.98 17.77
C ALA A 322 13.65 3.31 18.25
N SER A 323 12.50 3.77 17.75
CA SER A 323 11.21 3.17 18.07
C SER A 323 11.10 1.70 17.61
N LEU A 324 11.69 1.35 16.47
CA LEU A 324 11.74 -0.04 16.01
C LEU A 324 12.50 -0.93 16.99
N ALA A 325 13.62 -0.47 17.55
CA ALA A 325 14.36 -1.23 18.56
C ALA A 325 13.50 -1.50 19.80
N ASP A 326 12.79 -0.48 20.29
CA ASP A 326 11.89 -0.60 21.44
C ASP A 326 10.74 -1.59 21.16
N VAL A 327 10.11 -1.47 19.99
CA VAL A 327 9.04 -2.38 19.53
C VAL A 327 9.49 -3.83 19.48
N LEU A 328 10.70 -4.08 19.00
CA LEU A 328 11.22 -5.45 18.92
C LEU A 328 11.46 -6.04 20.29
N GLN A 329 11.98 -5.24 21.22
CA GLN A 329 12.13 -5.68 22.59
C GLN A 329 10.77 -5.96 23.24
N MET A 330 9.78 -5.09 23.02
CA MET A 330 8.44 -5.21 23.58
C MET A 330 7.63 -6.38 23.00
N HIS A 331 7.78 -6.65 21.70
CA HIS A 331 6.95 -7.61 20.96
C HIS A 331 7.72 -8.85 20.48
N ALA A 332 8.91 -9.11 21.02
CA ALA A 332 9.78 -10.22 20.60
C ALA A 332 9.04 -11.58 20.55
N LEU A 333 8.24 -11.89 21.57
CA LEU A 333 7.53 -13.16 21.68
C LEU A 333 6.47 -13.35 20.58
N SER A 334 5.83 -12.27 20.15
CA SER A 334 4.80 -12.32 19.10
C SER A 334 5.40 -12.24 17.69
N LEU A 335 6.52 -11.54 17.54
CA LEU A 335 7.18 -11.36 16.25
C LEU A 335 8.11 -12.52 15.88
N ALA A 336 8.66 -13.26 16.85
CA ALA A 336 9.63 -14.34 16.57
C ALA A 336 9.08 -15.47 15.70
N PRO A 337 7.87 -16.02 15.96
CA PRO A 337 7.30 -17.04 15.09
C PRO A 337 7.04 -16.49 13.68
N LEU A 338 6.56 -15.24 13.61
CA LEU A 338 6.29 -14.57 12.34
C LEU A 338 7.57 -14.35 11.53
N LEU A 339 8.69 -14.04 12.18
CA LEU A 339 9.97 -13.84 11.49
C LEU A 339 10.47 -15.13 10.81
N HIS A 340 10.20 -16.27 11.44
CA HIS A 340 10.52 -17.59 10.91
C HIS A 340 9.57 -18.00 9.77
N ASP A 341 8.27 -17.83 9.98
CA ASP A 341 7.24 -18.33 9.06
C ASP A 341 6.94 -17.39 7.89
N ASP A 342 7.03 -16.08 8.10
CA ASP A 342 6.74 -15.03 7.12
C ASP A 342 7.57 -13.76 7.42
N SER A 343 8.85 -13.84 7.11
CA SER A 343 9.84 -12.77 7.32
C SER A 343 9.42 -11.39 6.77
N PRO A 344 8.89 -11.27 5.54
CA PRO A 344 8.38 -9.99 5.03
C PRO A 344 7.28 -9.42 5.91
N ARG A 345 6.32 -10.25 6.33
CA ARG A 345 5.23 -9.79 7.19
C ARG A 345 5.71 -9.38 8.57
N ALA A 346 6.65 -10.12 9.17
CA ALA A 346 7.27 -9.72 10.44
C ALA A 346 7.91 -8.33 10.34
N TYR A 347 8.66 -8.07 9.26
CA TYR A 347 9.27 -6.76 9.03
C TYR A 347 8.21 -5.65 8.98
N PHE A 348 7.16 -5.82 8.17
CA PHE A 348 6.12 -4.79 8.04
C PHE A 348 5.29 -4.62 9.31
N ALA A 349 5.05 -5.69 10.07
CA ALA A 349 4.43 -5.62 11.39
C ALA A 349 5.29 -4.76 12.33
N SER A 350 6.60 -5.01 12.41
CA SER A 350 7.52 -4.23 13.24
C SER A 350 7.58 -2.76 12.83
N VAL A 351 7.65 -2.46 11.53
CA VAL A 351 7.64 -1.08 11.03
C VAL A 351 6.30 -0.38 11.33
N GLY A 352 5.17 -1.06 11.13
CA GLY A 352 3.85 -0.53 11.45
C GLY A 352 3.68 -0.23 12.94
N LEU A 353 4.19 -1.11 13.81
CA LEU A 353 4.24 -0.89 15.25
C LEU A 353 5.15 0.28 15.62
N ALA A 354 6.29 0.45 14.97
CA ALA A 354 7.20 1.58 15.19
C ALA A 354 6.56 2.91 14.75
N ILE A 355 5.87 2.95 13.60
CA ILE A 355 5.10 4.11 13.16
C ILE A 355 4.04 4.46 14.21
N LEU A 356 3.33 3.46 14.73
CA LEU A 356 2.32 3.65 15.75
C LEU A 356 2.92 4.20 17.04
N ASP A 357 4.04 3.66 17.49
CA ASP A 357 4.76 4.12 18.68
C ASP A 357 5.25 5.57 18.53
N VAL A 358 5.90 5.91 17.41
CA VAL A 358 6.29 7.29 17.07
C VAL A 358 5.08 8.22 17.08
N SER A 359 3.97 7.81 16.47
CA SER A 359 2.73 8.60 16.42
C SER A 359 2.18 8.89 17.82
N MET A 360 2.34 7.98 18.77
CA MET A 360 1.81 8.18 20.13
C MET A 360 2.75 8.96 21.05
N ASN A 361 4.06 8.80 20.84
CA ASN A 361 5.06 9.17 21.84
C ASN A 361 6.02 10.27 21.39
N SER A 362 6.20 10.46 20.08
CA SER A 362 7.24 11.34 19.51
C SER A 362 6.68 12.52 18.71
N MET A 363 5.39 12.84 18.80
CA MET A 363 4.79 13.92 18.01
C MET A 363 4.96 15.30 18.66
N VAL A 364 5.10 16.32 17.81
CA VAL A 364 5.08 17.74 18.18
C VAL A 364 3.65 18.24 18.01
N TRP A 365 3.11 18.84 19.05
CA TRP A 365 1.75 19.34 19.10
C TRP A 365 1.75 20.87 19.15
N GLU A 366 0.85 21.48 18.40
CA GLU A 366 0.50 22.89 18.55
C GLU A 366 -0.68 22.99 19.53
N GLY A 367 -0.44 23.60 20.68
CA GLY A 367 -1.39 23.61 21.81
C GLY A 367 -1.13 22.51 22.83
N GLU A 368 -2.09 22.31 23.74
CA GLU A 368 -2.05 21.22 24.73
C GLU A 368 -2.33 19.89 24.03
N LYS A 369 -1.62 18.81 24.39
CA LYS A 369 -1.64 17.52 23.67
C LYS A 369 -3.06 16.97 23.44
N ASP A 370 -3.95 17.18 24.40
CA ASP A 370 -5.31 16.62 24.39
C ASP A 370 -6.31 17.48 23.59
N ARG A 371 -5.88 18.67 23.12
CA ARG A 371 -6.73 19.63 22.39
C ARG A 371 -6.06 20.25 21.16
N GLY A 372 -4.79 19.94 20.96
CA GLY A 372 -3.94 20.50 19.93
C GLY A 372 -3.92 19.65 18.67
N HIS A 373 -3.26 20.19 17.65
CA HIS A 373 -3.03 19.48 16.39
C HIS A 373 -1.59 18.98 16.33
N ALA A 374 -1.41 17.79 15.77
CA ALA A 374 -0.06 17.29 15.52
C ALA A 374 0.54 18.04 14.33
N VAL A 375 1.65 18.75 14.56
CA VAL A 375 2.29 19.61 13.54
C VAL A 375 3.65 19.06 13.08
N GLY A 376 4.12 17.97 13.66
CA GLY A 376 5.35 17.31 13.21
C GLY A 376 5.84 16.24 14.17
N VAL A 377 7.12 15.87 14.02
CA VAL A 377 7.76 14.81 14.82
C VAL A 377 8.97 15.36 15.58
N ARG A 378 9.24 14.79 16.75
CA ARG A 378 10.40 15.06 17.57
C ARG A 378 11.47 13.98 17.31
N GLY A 379 12.66 14.42 16.93
CA GLY A 379 13.84 13.58 16.79
C GLY A 379 14.27 12.95 18.11
N VAL A 380 15.06 11.87 18.04
CA VAL A 380 15.66 11.22 19.23
C VAL A 380 16.50 12.19 20.08
N MET A 381 17.14 13.17 19.44
CA MET A 381 17.91 14.24 20.11
C MET A 381 17.01 15.40 20.60
N GLY A 382 15.68 15.21 20.65
CA GLY A 382 14.70 16.22 21.06
C GLY A 382 14.40 17.30 20.02
N LYS A 383 15.15 17.38 18.92
CA LYS A 383 14.99 18.36 17.84
C LYS A 383 13.65 18.17 17.12
N PRO A 384 12.77 19.18 17.04
CA PRO A 384 11.51 19.06 16.30
C PRO A 384 11.74 19.20 14.79
N LEU A 385 10.92 18.49 14.01
CA LEU A 385 10.73 18.65 12.57
C LEU A 385 9.23 18.86 12.31
N THR A 386 8.83 20.12 12.19
CA THR A 386 7.44 20.51 11.89
C THR A 386 7.15 20.37 10.40
N LEU A 387 5.86 20.38 10.03
CA LEU A 387 5.40 20.37 8.64
C LEU A 387 5.96 21.55 7.83
N GLU A 388 6.17 22.70 8.45
CA GLU A 388 6.77 23.88 7.81
C GLU A 388 8.24 23.66 7.46
N LEU A 389 8.98 22.98 8.35
CA LEU A 389 10.39 22.64 8.16
C LEU A 389 10.60 21.34 7.36
N CYS A 390 9.52 20.62 7.06
CA CYS A 390 9.57 19.36 6.34
C CYS A 390 9.72 19.64 4.83
N PRO A 391 10.71 19.04 4.15
CA PRO A 391 10.85 19.15 2.70
C PRO A 391 9.57 18.70 1.97
N GLU A 392 9.23 19.37 0.86
CA GLU A 392 7.98 19.13 0.12
C GLU A 392 7.73 17.66 -0.21
N GLN A 393 8.78 16.92 -0.55
CA GLN A 393 8.68 15.50 -0.90
C GLN A 393 8.30 14.59 0.28
N LEU A 394 8.54 15.04 1.52
CA LEU A 394 8.23 14.32 2.75
C LEU A 394 6.97 14.84 3.45
N LYS A 395 6.45 16.02 3.07
CA LYS A 395 5.23 16.57 3.65
C LYS A 395 4.03 15.62 3.60
N PRO A 396 3.78 14.84 2.52
CA PRO A 396 2.68 13.86 2.53
C PRO A 396 2.85 12.80 3.61
N PHE A 397 4.06 12.26 3.78
CA PHE A 397 4.38 11.31 4.84
C PHE A 397 4.18 11.92 6.23
N MET A 398 4.70 13.13 6.46
CA MET A 398 4.56 13.81 7.75
C MET A 398 3.09 14.13 8.07
N ARG A 399 2.29 14.57 7.09
CA ARG A 399 0.86 14.82 7.28
C ARG A 399 0.11 13.56 7.69
N GLU A 400 0.38 12.44 7.03
CA GLU A 400 -0.27 11.17 7.39
C GLU A 400 0.13 10.72 8.80
N LEU A 401 1.40 10.88 9.18
CA LEU A 401 1.87 10.59 10.53
C LEU A 401 1.14 11.44 11.59
N CYS A 402 0.96 12.74 11.33
CA CYS A 402 0.16 13.64 12.17
C CYS A 402 -1.29 13.15 12.29
N LEU A 403 -1.96 12.82 11.18
CA LEU A 403 -3.35 12.35 11.22
C LEU A 403 -3.50 11.01 11.95
N ILE A 404 -2.53 10.10 11.83
CA ILE A 404 -2.50 8.85 12.59
C ILE A 404 -2.38 9.14 14.08
N SER A 405 -1.50 10.08 14.47
CA SER A 405 -1.30 10.45 15.88
C SER A 405 -2.52 11.07 16.54
N GLU A 406 -3.23 11.95 15.83
CA GLU A 406 -4.46 12.59 16.32
C GLU A 406 -5.54 11.54 16.56
N GLU A 407 -5.79 10.67 15.57
CA GLU A 407 -6.81 9.63 15.70
C GLU A 407 -6.48 8.63 16.80
N ALA A 408 -5.22 8.20 16.91
CA ALA A 408 -4.79 7.26 17.93
C ALA A 408 -4.82 7.83 19.35
N THR A 409 -4.48 9.11 19.52
CA THR A 409 -4.60 9.82 20.81
C THR A 409 -6.05 9.92 21.24
N ALA A 410 -6.94 10.35 20.33
CA ALA A 410 -8.38 10.40 20.59
C ALA A 410 -8.96 9.00 20.90
N TRP A 411 -8.39 7.93 20.33
CA TRP A 411 -8.81 6.56 20.66
C TRP A 411 -8.39 6.15 22.06
N ARG A 412 -7.13 6.44 22.45
CA ARG A 412 -6.61 6.15 23.78
C ARG A 412 -7.44 6.82 24.87
N GLU A 413 -7.62 8.15 24.78
CA GLU A 413 -8.36 8.92 25.78
C GLU A 413 -9.78 8.36 25.99
N LYS A 414 -10.49 8.12 24.88
CA LYS A 414 -11.85 7.58 24.94
C LYS A 414 -11.89 6.13 25.46
N ASP A 415 -10.87 5.32 25.19
CA ASP A 415 -10.81 3.97 25.74
C ASP A 415 -10.49 3.99 27.24
N ASP A 416 -9.63 4.91 27.69
CA ASP A 416 -9.34 5.14 29.12
C ASP A 416 -10.59 5.61 29.86
N GLU A 417 -11.36 6.54 29.30
CA GLU A 417 -12.65 6.98 29.84
C GLU A 417 -13.65 5.82 29.97
N LEU A 418 -13.79 5.01 28.92
CA LEU A 418 -14.68 3.85 28.92
C LEU A 418 -14.22 2.77 29.90
N ALA A 419 -12.91 2.55 30.04
CA ALA A 419 -12.36 1.61 31.00
C ALA A 419 -12.63 2.07 32.44
N ILE A 420 -12.40 3.35 32.75
CA ILE A 420 -12.70 3.92 34.07
C ILE A 420 -14.20 3.82 34.37
N ALA A 421 -15.06 4.12 33.40
CA ALA A 421 -16.52 3.99 33.57
C ALA A 421 -16.95 2.53 33.84
N ALA A 422 -16.43 1.57 33.06
CA ALA A 422 -16.71 0.15 33.26
C ALA A 422 -16.27 -0.33 34.66
N LEU A 423 -15.07 0.04 35.11
CA LEU A 423 -14.58 -0.31 36.44
C LEU A 423 -15.44 0.26 37.56
N ARG A 424 -15.94 1.50 37.41
CA ARG A 424 -16.86 2.13 38.37
C ARG A 424 -18.19 1.38 38.47
N GLU A 425 -18.66 0.80 37.37
CA GLU A 425 -19.89 0.00 37.30
C GLU A 425 -19.68 -1.48 37.69
N GLY A 426 -18.43 -1.88 38.03
CA GLY A 426 -18.10 -3.26 38.35
C GLY A 426 -18.03 -4.20 37.13
N HIS A 427 -17.91 -3.63 35.93
CA HIS A 427 -17.73 -4.35 34.69
C HIS A 427 -16.26 -4.45 34.30
N GLU A 428 -15.89 -5.53 33.61
CA GLU A 428 -14.55 -5.69 33.06
C GLU A 428 -14.35 -4.73 31.86
N PRO A 429 -13.25 -3.95 31.83
CA PRO A 429 -12.93 -3.11 30.68
C PRO A 429 -12.84 -3.92 29.40
N ARG A 430 -13.42 -3.39 28.32
CA ARG A 430 -13.23 -3.97 26.99
C ARG A 430 -11.78 -3.77 26.54
N MET A 431 -11.30 -4.69 25.70
CA MET A 431 -9.98 -4.55 25.07
C MET A 431 -9.87 -3.20 24.34
N PRO A 432 -8.88 -2.36 24.68
CA PRO A 432 -8.61 -1.10 24.01
C PRO A 432 -8.44 -1.28 22.50
N ARG A 433 -8.88 -0.29 21.72
CA ARG A 433 -8.74 -0.27 20.27
C ARG A 433 -7.29 -0.31 19.84
N MET A 434 -6.38 0.32 20.58
CA MET A 434 -4.95 0.31 20.26
C MET A 434 -4.34 -1.08 20.37
N ASP A 435 -4.81 -1.90 21.31
CA ASP A 435 -4.35 -3.29 21.43
C ASP A 435 -4.87 -4.13 20.26
N LYS A 436 -6.11 -3.90 19.81
CA LYS A 436 -6.64 -4.48 18.56
C LYS A 436 -5.82 -4.07 17.34
N VAL A 437 -5.40 -2.80 17.25
CA VAL A 437 -4.54 -2.33 16.15
C VAL A 437 -3.21 -3.07 16.15
N ARG A 438 -2.55 -3.19 17.31
CA ARG A 438 -1.28 -3.93 17.43
C ARG A 438 -1.45 -5.40 17.05
N ASP A 439 -2.50 -6.03 17.55
CA ASP A 439 -2.86 -7.41 17.22
C ASP A 439 -3.06 -7.61 15.71
N MET A 440 -3.80 -6.69 15.06
CA MET A 440 -4.02 -6.72 13.61
C MET A 440 -2.75 -6.43 12.79
N LEU A 441 -1.79 -5.67 13.31
CA LEU A 441 -0.50 -5.45 12.64
C LEU A 441 0.37 -6.72 12.66
N ILE A 442 0.34 -7.48 13.77
CA ILE A 442 1.13 -8.72 13.94
C ILE A 442 0.43 -9.89 13.22
N HIS A 443 -0.82 -10.14 13.56
CA HIS A 443 -1.59 -11.29 13.10
C HIS A 443 -2.32 -11.02 11.77
N GLY A 444 -2.09 -9.86 11.16
CA GLY A 444 -2.79 -9.44 9.96
C GLY A 444 -4.20 -8.98 10.30
N ALA A 445 -4.83 -8.27 9.36
CA ALA A 445 -6.15 -7.67 9.55
C ALA A 445 -7.27 -8.65 9.94
N TYR A 446 -7.02 -9.96 9.89
CA TYR A 446 -8.02 -11.01 10.08
C TYR A 446 -7.62 -12.09 11.09
N GLY A 447 -6.39 -12.09 11.60
CA GLY A 447 -5.98 -13.02 12.67
C GLY A 447 -6.80 -12.83 13.96
N SER A 448 -7.18 -11.58 14.25
CA SER A 448 -7.96 -11.19 15.44
C SER A 448 -9.41 -11.72 15.48
N ALA A 449 -9.99 -12.02 14.30
CA ALA A 449 -11.39 -12.45 14.19
C ALA A 449 -11.62 -13.88 14.73
N LEU A 450 -10.58 -14.72 14.74
CA LEU A 450 -10.65 -16.08 15.28
C LEU A 450 -10.75 -16.10 16.81
N GLU A 451 -10.12 -15.17 17.52
CA GLU A 451 -10.14 -15.15 19.00
C GLU A 451 -11.40 -14.51 19.59
N SER A 452 -11.98 -13.50 18.93
CA SER A 452 -13.20 -12.83 19.41
C SER A 452 -14.44 -13.74 19.44
N SER A 453 -14.38 -14.87 18.72
CA SER A 453 -15.43 -15.88 18.65
C SER A 453 -15.59 -16.67 19.95
N ASP A 454 -14.51 -16.82 20.73
CA ASP A 454 -14.50 -17.72 21.90
C ASP A 454 -14.91 -16.98 23.19
N SER A 455 -14.58 -15.69 23.31
CA SER A 455 -15.01 -14.85 24.44
C SER A 455 -16.50 -14.51 24.40
N SER A 456 -17.09 -14.41 23.20
CA SER A 456 -18.51 -14.06 23.01
C SER A 456 -19.47 -15.21 23.33
N ARG A 457 -19.00 -16.47 23.30
CA ARG A 457 -19.83 -17.64 23.60
C ARG A 457 -20.10 -17.87 25.09
N ARG A 458 -19.34 -17.25 25.99
CA ARG A 458 -19.56 -17.37 27.44
C ARG A 458 -20.47 -16.29 28.04
N SER A 459 -20.79 -15.22 27.30
CA SER A 459 -21.55 -14.08 27.84
C SER A 459 -22.97 -13.91 27.26
N SER A 460 -23.42 -14.73 26.29
CA SER A 460 -24.72 -14.56 25.63
C SER A 460 -25.94 -15.17 26.36
N VAL A 461 -25.93 -15.17 27.70
CA VAL A 461 -27.14 -15.48 28.49
C VAL A 461 -27.56 -14.18 29.17
N MET A 462 -28.65 -13.59 28.66
CA MET A 462 -29.39 -12.43 29.17
C MET A 462 -28.85 -11.03 28.82
N SER A 463 -29.22 -10.50 27.65
CA SER A 463 -29.67 -9.10 27.57
C SER A 463 -30.49 -8.85 26.30
N ASN A 464 -31.78 -8.68 26.51
CA ASN A 464 -32.79 -8.29 25.54
C ASN A 464 -33.20 -6.85 25.91
N GLY A 465 -33.10 -5.88 25.00
CA GLY A 465 -33.56 -4.51 25.31
C GLY A 465 -33.04 -3.46 24.35
N GLY A 466 -33.95 -2.83 23.60
CA GLY A 466 -33.63 -1.97 22.46
C GLY A 466 -32.87 -0.68 22.77
N SER A 467 -32.14 -0.22 21.76
CA SER A 467 -32.00 1.22 21.47
C SER A 467 -31.61 1.42 20.00
N ARG A 468 -32.60 1.89 19.22
CA ARG A 468 -32.38 2.53 17.92
C ARG A 468 -31.98 3.99 18.19
N ARG A 469 -30.68 4.25 18.38
CA ARG A 469 -30.09 5.60 18.32
C ARG A 469 -28.79 5.50 17.54
N GLY A 470 -28.66 6.33 16.49
CA GLY A 470 -27.46 6.58 15.67
C GLY A 470 -26.42 5.46 15.67
N ARG A 471 -26.61 4.44 14.82
CA ARG A 471 -25.62 3.37 14.62
C ARG A 471 -24.34 3.99 14.07
N THR A 472 -23.38 4.21 14.96
CA THR A 472 -22.00 4.48 14.60
C THR A 472 -21.47 3.31 13.76
N PRO A 473 -20.56 3.57 12.80
CA PRO A 473 -19.91 2.51 12.03
C PRO A 473 -19.38 1.43 12.99
N SER A 474 -19.42 0.16 12.58
CA SER A 474 -18.92 -0.91 13.45
C SER A 474 -17.47 -0.61 13.88
N PRO A 475 -17.14 -0.80 15.17
CA PRO A 475 -15.80 -0.51 15.67
C PRO A 475 -14.71 -1.21 14.85
N GLN A 476 -15.01 -2.41 14.34
CA GLN A 476 -14.10 -3.24 13.57
C GLN A 476 -13.74 -2.63 12.21
N GLY A 477 -14.70 -2.05 11.49
CA GLY A 477 -14.43 -1.39 10.20
C GLY A 477 -13.53 -0.16 10.35
N ARG A 478 -13.70 0.62 11.42
CA ARG A 478 -12.84 1.75 11.75
C ARG A 478 -11.43 1.32 12.17
N THR A 479 -11.31 0.30 13.03
CA THR A 479 -10.01 -0.28 13.40
C THR A 479 -9.25 -0.78 12.19
N LEU A 480 -9.93 -1.48 11.27
CA LEU A 480 -9.30 -1.95 10.03
C LEU A 480 -8.83 -0.81 9.13
N ALA A 481 -9.65 0.23 8.95
CA ALA A 481 -9.26 1.39 8.16
C ALA A 481 -8.00 2.07 8.75
N PHE A 482 -7.93 2.19 10.08
CA PHE A 482 -6.76 2.74 10.77
C PHE A 482 -5.51 1.86 10.57
N VAL A 483 -5.63 0.54 10.71
CA VAL A 483 -4.53 -0.41 10.45
C VAL A 483 -4.04 -0.31 8.99
N ASN A 484 -4.97 -0.18 8.04
CA ASN A 484 -4.65 0.00 6.62
C ASN A 484 -3.85 1.29 6.39
N ARG A 485 -4.20 2.40 7.07
CA ARG A 485 -3.46 3.66 6.99
C ARG A 485 -2.02 3.52 7.51
N VAL A 486 -1.85 2.92 8.69
CA VAL A 486 -0.52 2.65 9.28
C VAL A 486 0.32 1.76 8.35
N SER A 487 -0.28 0.68 7.84
CA SER A 487 0.42 -0.25 6.95
C SER A 487 0.73 0.35 5.58
N ALA A 488 -0.14 1.22 5.06
CA ALA A 488 0.11 1.98 3.84
C ALA A 488 1.28 2.97 4.01
N LEU A 489 1.37 3.62 5.17
CA LEU A 489 2.49 4.49 5.49
C LEU A 489 3.80 3.69 5.56
N ALA A 490 3.79 2.49 6.17
CA ALA A 490 4.92 1.58 6.21
C ALA A 490 5.37 1.13 4.80
N LEU A 491 4.43 0.82 3.90
CA LEU A 491 4.72 0.54 2.48
C LEU A 491 5.31 1.77 1.77
N GLY A 492 4.75 2.96 2.02
CA GLY A 492 5.25 4.21 1.45
C GLY A 492 6.71 4.50 1.80
N MET A 493 7.16 4.10 3.00
CA MET A 493 8.55 4.27 3.41
C MET A 493 9.55 3.49 2.55
N THR A 494 9.21 2.30 2.05
CA THR A 494 10.15 1.49 1.24
C THR A 494 10.45 2.14 -0.11
N ARG A 495 9.61 3.08 -0.55
CA ARG A 495 9.86 3.87 -1.77
C ARG A 495 10.99 4.86 -1.59
N LEU A 496 11.16 5.40 -0.38
CA LEU A 496 12.23 6.32 -0.09
C LEU A 496 13.56 5.56 -0.10
N ARG A 497 14.43 5.89 -1.06
CA ARG A 497 15.73 5.21 -1.25
C ARG A 497 16.53 5.07 0.04
N ALA A 498 16.56 6.13 0.85
CA ALA A 498 17.26 6.17 2.13
C ALA A 498 16.76 5.16 3.19
N PHE A 499 15.51 4.71 3.07
CA PHE A 499 14.93 3.66 3.91
C PHE A 499 15.11 2.27 3.29
N ARG A 500 14.99 2.18 1.95
CA ARG A 500 15.16 0.94 1.19
C ARG A 500 16.55 0.35 1.34
N GLU A 501 17.59 1.18 1.23
CA GLU A 501 19.00 0.74 1.29
C GLU A 501 19.35 0.10 2.65
N ARG A 502 18.73 0.56 3.74
CA ARG A 502 18.97 0.03 5.09
C ARG A 502 17.99 -1.05 5.52
N GLN A 503 16.98 -1.35 4.72
CA GLN A 503 15.99 -2.37 5.05
C GLN A 503 16.64 -3.74 5.30
N GLU A 504 17.63 -4.12 4.47
CA GLU A 504 18.32 -5.41 4.60
C GLU A 504 19.25 -5.47 5.81
N GLU A 505 19.92 -4.37 6.12
CA GLU A 505 20.77 -4.24 7.32
C GLU A 505 19.92 -4.34 8.58
N VAL A 506 18.83 -3.57 8.65
CA VAL A 506 17.88 -3.61 9.78
C VAL A 506 17.31 -5.01 9.93
N PHE A 507 17.01 -5.70 8.83
CA PHE A 507 16.48 -7.06 8.88
C PHE A 507 17.49 -8.12 9.35
N THR A 508 18.75 -7.96 8.98
CA THR A 508 19.84 -8.78 9.52
C THR A 508 19.98 -8.57 11.03
N ILE A 509 19.90 -7.31 11.48
CA ILE A 509 19.94 -6.96 12.90
C ILE A 509 18.72 -7.52 13.64
N LEU A 510 17.53 -7.42 13.04
CA LEU A 510 16.27 -7.97 13.55
C LEU A 510 16.41 -9.46 13.90
N LYS A 511 16.92 -10.26 12.96
CA LYS A 511 17.18 -11.69 13.18
C LYS A 511 18.16 -11.92 14.32
N ALA A 512 19.29 -11.21 14.30
CA ALA A 512 20.34 -11.35 15.31
C ALA A 512 19.87 -11.00 16.73
N VAL A 513 19.12 -9.90 16.90
CA VAL A 513 18.59 -9.45 18.20
C VAL A 513 17.59 -10.45 18.78
N MET A 514 16.84 -11.13 17.92
CA MET A 514 15.83 -12.12 18.33
C MET A 514 16.42 -13.53 18.53
N GLY A 515 17.73 -13.70 18.34
CA GLY A 515 18.40 -15.00 18.48
C GLY A 515 18.04 -15.99 17.37
N LEU A 516 17.70 -15.49 16.17
CA LEU A 516 17.28 -16.27 15.00
C LEU A 516 18.33 -16.29 13.88
#